data_AF-A0A855Y9N2-F1
#
_entry.id   AF-A0A855Y9N2-F1
#
_cell.length_a   1.000
_cell.length_b   1.000
_cell.length_c   1.000
_cell.angle_alpha   90.00
_cell.angle_beta   90.00
_cell.angle_gamma   90.00
#
_symmetry.space_group_name_H-M   'P 1'
#
loop_
_entity.id
_entity.type
_entity.pdbx_description
1 polymer ?
#
loop_
_entity_poly.entity_id
_entity_poly.type
_entity_poly.pdbx_seq_one_letter_code
_entity_poly.pdbx_strand_id
1 'polypeptide(L)'
;MESQFKSMYDKFVTQGYPVVIGEFGAIDKAAYDSTNNVYRAAFAKAVTAKAKTYKMVPVYWDNGYNGQHGFALFNRSNNTVTQQVIINAIMQGIQ
;
A
#
# COMPACT_ATOMS: atom_id res chain seq x y z
N MET A 1 10.88 0.91 8.39
CA MET A 1 10.53 1.17 6.97
C MET A 1 11.61 1.97 6.25
N GLU A 2 12.12 3.06 6.84
CA GLU A 2 13.25 3.87 6.31
C GLU A 2 14.42 3.03 5.77
N SER A 3 15.02 2.19 6.63
CA SER A 3 16.24 1.43 6.30
C SER A 3 16.08 0.52 5.08
N GLN A 4 14.92 -0.13 4.93
CA GLN A 4 14.63 -1.04 3.82
C GLN A 4 14.58 -0.28 2.49
N PHE A 5 13.85 0.84 2.43
CA PHE A 5 13.70 1.61 1.20
C PHE A 5 14.99 2.34 0.84
N LYS A 6 15.71 2.88 1.84
CA LYS A 6 17.02 3.50 1.62
C LYS A 6 18.02 2.52 1.02
N SER A 7 18.03 1.27 1.48
CA SER A 7 18.94 0.25 0.95
C SER A 7 18.73 -0.01 -0.55
N MET A 8 17.47 -0.02 -1.00
CA MET A 8 17.13 -0.19 -2.42
C MET A 8 17.46 1.06 -3.23
N TYR A 9 17.25 2.25 -2.65
CA TYR A 9 17.65 3.51 -3.26
C TYR A 9 19.16 3.57 -3.49
N ASP A 10 19.95 3.34 -2.45
CA ASP A 10 21.41 3.43 -2.48
C ASP A 10 22.03 2.38 -3.42
N LYS A 11 21.39 1.21 -3.55
CA LYS A 11 21.91 0.10 -4.38
C LYS A 11 21.53 0.24 -5.85
N PHE A 12 20.31 0.68 -6.15
CA PHE A 12 19.74 0.63 -7.50
C PHE A 12 19.40 2.00 -8.07
N VAL A 13 18.62 2.81 -7.34
CA VAL A 13 18.11 4.09 -7.85
C VAL A 13 19.24 5.09 -8.10
N THR A 14 20.20 5.19 -7.19
CA THR A 14 21.42 6.04 -7.36
C THR A 14 22.26 5.64 -8.56
N GLN A 15 22.17 4.37 -8.98
CA GLN A 15 22.90 3.81 -10.12
C GLN A 15 22.10 3.89 -11.43
N GLY A 16 20.94 4.55 -11.43
CA GLY A 16 20.10 4.74 -12.61
C GLY A 16 19.11 3.61 -12.88
N TYR A 17 18.97 2.61 -11.99
CA TYR A 17 17.99 1.54 -12.13
C TYR A 17 16.70 1.88 -11.36
N PRO A 18 15.57 2.06 -12.05
CA PRO A 18 14.28 2.24 -11.38
C PRO A 18 13.93 1.03 -10.52
N VAL A 19 13.30 1.27 -9.37
CA VAL A 19 12.81 0.19 -8.51
C VAL A 19 11.28 0.21 -8.46
N VAL A 20 10.68 -0.97 -8.63
CA VAL A 20 9.26 -1.21 -8.42
C VAL A 20 9.10 -2.05 -7.16
N ILE A 21 8.37 -1.52 -6.17
CA ILE A 21 7.84 -2.31 -5.06
C ILE A 21 6.58 -3.00 -5.60
N GLY A 22 6.78 -4.17 -6.21
CA GLY A 22 5.76 -4.86 -7.00
C GLY A 22 4.51 -5.27 -6.22
N GLU A 23 4.64 -5.44 -4.91
CA GLU A 23 3.52 -5.75 -4.03
C GLU A 23 3.72 -5.12 -2.65
N PHE A 24 2.66 -4.55 -2.10
CA PHE A 24 2.54 -4.25 -0.67
C PHE A 24 1.07 -4.26 -0.25
N GLY A 25 0.81 -4.49 1.03
CA GLY A 25 -0.52 -4.36 1.58
C GLY A 25 -0.59 -4.82 3.03
N ALA A 26 -1.75 -4.62 3.65
CA ALA A 26 -2.09 -5.20 4.95
C ALA A 26 -3.50 -5.79 4.86
N ILE A 27 -3.67 -7.00 5.36
CA ILE A 27 -4.95 -7.71 5.35
C ILE A 27 -6.00 -7.08 6.27
N ASP A 28 -7.27 -7.26 5.92
CA ASP A 28 -8.41 -6.92 6.76
C ASP A 28 -8.45 -7.78 8.03
N LYS A 29 -8.41 -7.12 9.19
CA LYS A 29 -8.55 -7.71 10.52
C LYS A 29 -9.71 -7.09 11.30
N ALA A 30 -10.69 -6.49 10.64
CA ALA A 30 -11.85 -5.85 11.28
C ALA A 30 -12.66 -6.83 12.14
N ALA A 31 -12.62 -8.12 11.82
CA ALA A 31 -13.22 -9.18 12.64
C ALA A 31 -12.56 -9.35 14.03
N TYR A 32 -11.35 -8.84 14.22
CA TYR A 32 -10.59 -8.93 15.48
C TYR A 32 -10.43 -7.57 16.17
N ASP A 33 -10.36 -6.49 15.38
CA ASP A 33 -10.16 -5.12 15.84
C ASP A 33 -10.94 -4.16 14.94
N SER A 34 -11.98 -3.53 15.48
CA SER A 34 -12.83 -2.60 14.73
C SER A 34 -12.10 -1.35 14.26
N THR A 35 -10.93 -1.03 14.84
CA THR A 35 -10.08 0.09 14.44
C THR A 35 -9.06 -0.27 13.36
N ASN A 36 -8.98 -1.55 12.95
CA ASN A 36 -7.97 -2.07 12.03
C ASN A 36 -7.81 -1.23 10.74
N ASN A 37 -8.92 -0.73 10.17
CA ASN A 37 -8.89 0.02 8.92
C ASN A 37 -8.18 1.38 9.03
N VAL A 38 -8.12 1.97 10.23
CA VAL A 38 -7.29 3.16 10.52
C VAL A 38 -5.82 2.85 10.27
N TYR A 39 -5.36 1.70 10.78
CA TYR A 39 -3.97 1.28 10.67
C TYR A 39 -3.61 0.76 9.28
N ARG A 40 -4.55 0.10 8.58
CA ARG A 40 -4.36 -0.29 7.17
C ARG A 40 -4.16 0.94 6.29
N ALA A 41 -4.95 1.99 6.48
CA ALA A 41 -4.78 3.25 5.79
C ALA A 41 -3.44 3.92 6.15
N ALA A 42 -3.10 4.01 7.44
CA ALA A 42 -1.83 4.59 7.90
C ALA A 42 -0.62 3.85 7.30
N PHE A 43 -0.65 2.52 7.27
CA PHE A 43 0.38 1.69 6.67
C PHE A 43 0.50 1.94 5.16
N ALA A 44 -0.62 1.94 4.43
CA ALA A 44 -0.61 2.16 2.99
C ALA A 44 -0.06 3.55 2.62
N LYS A 45 -0.43 4.60 3.37
CA LYS A 45 0.14 5.95 3.22
C LYS A 45 1.64 5.97 3.48
N ALA A 46 2.10 5.35 4.58
CA ALA A 46 3.50 5.33 4.95
C ALA A 46 4.39 4.63 3.91
N VAL A 47 3.96 3.46 3.43
CA VAL A 47 4.67 2.72 2.37
C VAL A 47 4.74 3.55 1.10
N THR A 48 3.63 4.13 0.68
CA THR A 48 3.54 4.92 -0.55
C THR A 48 4.39 6.18 -0.47
N ALA A 49 4.33 6.91 0.65
CA ALA A 49 5.16 8.10 0.90
C ALA A 49 6.65 7.77 0.93
N LYS A 50 7.03 6.62 1.49
CA LYS A 50 8.42 6.18 1.54
C LYS A 50 8.92 5.75 0.15
N ALA A 51 8.09 5.05 -0.63
CA ALA A 51 8.38 4.73 -2.03
C ALA A 51 8.63 6.01 -2.84
N LYS A 52 7.73 7.00 -2.72
CA LYS A 52 7.87 8.31 -3.36
C LYS A 52 9.16 9.02 -2.96
N THR A 53 9.45 9.09 -1.67
CA THR A 53 10.68 9.71 -1.11
C THR A 53 11.95 9.14 -1.78
N TYR A 54 11.97 7.83 -1.99
CA TYR A 54 13.10 7.11 -2.57
C TYR A 54 12.97 6.84 -4.07
N LYS A 55 12.07 7.55 -4.78
CA LYS A 55 11.87 7.44 -6.24
C LYS A 55 11.59 6.00 -6.71
N MET A 56 10.78 5.28 -5.95
CA MET A 56 10.35 3.91 -6.23
C MET A 56 8.86 3.90 -6.58
N VAL A 57 8.42 2.96 -7.40
CA VAL A 57 7.00 2.79 -7.77
C VAL A 57 6.33 1.80 -6.82
N PRO A 58 5.35 2.21 -5.98
CA PRO A 58 4.60 1.29 -5.13
C PRO A 58 3.38 0.72 -5.86
N VAL A 59 3.24 -0.61 -5.87
CA VAL A 59 2.11 -1.32 -6.48
C VAL A 59 1.35 -2.08 -5.39
N TYR A 60 0.11 -1.67 -5.13
CA TYR A 60 -0.71 -2.27 -4.07
C TYR A 60 -1.17 -3.67 -4.48
N TRP A 61 -1.06 -4.62 -3.55
CA TRP A 61 -1.59 -5.97 -3.72
C TRP A 61 -3.08 -5.99 -3.40
N ASP A 62 -3.93 -6.07 -4.42
CA ASP A 62 -5.38 -6.28 -4.30
C ASP A 62 -5.71 -7.71 -4.75
N ASN A 63 -6.19 -8.55 -3.81
CA ASN A 63 -6.55 -9.95 -4.11
C ASN A 63 -8.02 -10.16 -4.49
N GLY A 64 -8.83 -9.10 -4.54
CA GLY A 64 -10.26 -9.16 -4.85
C GLY A 64 -11.17 -9.72 -3.76
N TYR A 65 -10.60 -10.19 -2.65
CA TYR A 65 -11.37 -10.71 -1.52
C TYR A 65 -11.77 -9.59 -0.54
N ASN A 66 -13.09 -9.40 -0.38
CA ASN A 66 -13.70 -8.49 0.58
C ASN A 66 -14.21 -9.31 1.78
N GLY A 67 -13.43 -9.33 2.87
CA GLY A 67 -13.73 -10.15 4.05
C GLY A 67 -12.51 -10.34 4.94
N GLN A 68 -12.63 -11.23 5.92
CA GLN A 68 -11.55 -11.51 6.88
C GLN A 68 -10.27 -11.95 6.16
N HIS A 69 -9.18 -11.23 6.41
CA HIS A 69 -7.88 -11.41 5.75
C HIS A 69 -7.81 -10.94 4.27
N GLY A 70 -8.80 -10.19 3.81
CA GLY A 70 -8.84 -9.65 2.45
C GLY A 70 -7.93 -8.46 2.21
N PHE A 71 -7.54 -8.27 0.95
CA PHE A 71 -6.81 -7.10 0.48
C PHE A 71 -7.62 -6.21 -0.46
N ALA A 72 -8.84 -6.61 -0.84
CA ALA A 72 -9.60 -5.86 -1.83
C ALA A 72 -9.84 -4.41 -1.43
N LEU A 73 -9.61 -3.50 -2.39
CA LEU A 73 -10.05 -2.11 -2.35
C LEU A 73 -11.35 -1.91 -3.15
N PHE A 74 -11.65 -2.87 -4.02
CA PHE A 74 -12.80 -2.87 -4.92
C PHE A 74 -13.58 -4.18 -4.80
N ASN A 75 -14.90 -4.11 -4.97
CA ASN A 75 -15.72 -5.27 -5.22
C ASN A 75 -15.72 -5.58 -6.73
N ARG A 76 -15.06 -6.67 -7.10
CA ARG A 76 -14.89 -7.08 -8.50
C ARG A 76 -16.19 -7.55 -9.17
N SER A 77 -17.21 -7.90 -8.39
CA SER A 77 -18.49 -8.39 -8.93
C SER A 77 -19.39 -7.27 -9.43
N ASN A 78 -19.19 -6.03 -8.96
CA ASN A 78 -20.03 -4.88 -9.34
C ASN A 78 -19.27 -3.57 -9.54
N ASN A 79 -17.93 -3.62 -9.61
CA ASN A 79 -17.07 -2.46 -9.86
C ASN A 79 -17.25 -1.30 -8.88
N THR A 80 -17.55 -1.60 -7.60
CA THR A 80 -17.69 -0.58 -6.55
C THR A 80 -16.45 -0.50 -5.66
N VAL A 81 -16.21 0.67 -5.06
CA VAL A 81 -15.15 0.86 -4.06
C VAL A 81 -15.62 0.30 -2.71
N THR A 82 -14.75 -0.47 -2.05
CA THR A 82 -15.01 -1.00 -0.70
C THR A 82 -14.08 -0.43 0.36
N GLN A 83 -12.92 0.13 -0.03
CA GLN A 83 -11.94 0.69 0.90
C GLN A 83 -11.48 2.09 0.50
N GLN A 84 -12.43 3.04 0.41
CA GLN A 84 -12.13 4.43 0.01
C GLN A 84 -11.05 5.08 0.89
N VAL A 85 -11.03 4.77 2.20
CA VAL A 85 -10.03 5.31 3.13
C VAL A 85 -8.60 4.86 2.79
N ILE A 86 -8.42 3.63 2.32
CA ILE A 86 -7.11 3.10 1.94
C ILE A 86 -6.69 3.68 0.58
N ILE A 87 -7.61 3.81 -0.38
CA ILE A 87 -7.34 4.48 -1.67
C ILE A 87 -6.86 5.92 -1.42
N ASN A 88 -7.60 6.69 -0.60
CA ASN A 88 -7.22 8.05 -0.25
C ASN A 88 -5.84 8.10 0.42
N ALA A 89 -5.55 7.14 1.29
CA ALA A 89 -4.25 7.05 1.97
C ALA A 89 -3.08 6.80 1.00
N ILE A 90 -3.26 5.93 0.00
CA ILE A 90 -2.28 5.73 -1.08
C ILE A 90 -2.10 7.04 -1.86
N MET A 91 -3.19 7.66 -2.31
CA MET A 91 -3.11 8.90 -3.10
C MET A 91 -2.44 10.04 -2.33
N GLN A 92 -2.73 10.20 -1.04
CA GLN A 92 -2.04 11.15 -0.17
C GLN A 92 -0.55 10.84 0.00
N GLY A 93 -0.14 9.58 -0.09
CA GLY A 93 1.27 9.18 -0.02
C GLY A 93 2.07 9.54 -1.29
N ILE A 94 1.40 9.79 -2.42
CA ILE A 94 2.06 10.20 -3.68
C ILE A 94 2.15 11.73 -3.83
N GLN A 95 1.42 12.51 -3.03
CA GLN A 95 1.50 13.98 -3.03
C GLN A 95 2.88 14.48 -2.63
#